data_AF-A0A7Z3GYV1-F1
#
_entry.id   AF-A0A7Z3GYV1-F1
#
_cell.length_a   1.000
_cell.length_b   1.000
_cell.length_c   1.000
_cell.angle_alpha   90.00
_cell.angle_beta   90.00
_cell.angle_gamma   90.00
#
_symmetry.space_group_name_H-M   'P 1'
#
loop_
_entity.id
_entity.type
_entity.pdbx_description
1 polymer ?
#
loop_
_entity_poly.entity_id
_entity_poly.type
_entity_poly.pdbx_seq_one_letter_code
_entity_poly.pdbx_strand_id
1 'polypeptide(L)'
;MLTDEQINAAKKTTRYSTTEKPLHEHNDCIRFAFEWLDAQVKTKGCTKKPHQLKHLIERWAGRYVSTHDVDVAAQMHPDIHGDYPYFNISSKLTNPSFTRISGLGETYSHNHGDRHDLGKYSKSE
;
A
#
# COMPACT_ATOMS: atom_id res chain seq x y z
N MET A 1 1.54 -10.59 -10.17
CA MET A 1 1.57 -9.12 -10.00
C MET A 1 0.44 -8.50 -10.80
N LEU A 2 -0.18 -7.42 -10.30
CA LEU A 2 -1.33 -6.77 -10.94
C LEU A 2 -0.98 -6.17 -12.32
N THR A 3 -1.84 -6.35 -13.32
CA THR A 3 -1.66 -5.75 -14.65
C THR A 3 -2.16 -4.31 -14.68
N ASP A 4 -1.67 -3.50 -15.64
CA ASP A 4 -2.14 -2.13 -15.82
C ASP A 4 -3.64 -2.08 -16.14
N GLU A 5 -4.14 -3.05 -16.90
CA GLU A 5 -5.55 -3.18 -17.23
C GLU A 5 -6.41 -3.40 -15.98
N GLN A 6 -5.99 -4.32 -15.10
CA GLN A 6 -6.68 -4.58 -13.83
C GLN A 6 -6.69 -3.33 -12.94
N ILE A 7 -5.56 -2.63 -12.84
CA ILE A 7 -5.44 -1.40 -12.06
C ILE A 7 -6.34 -0.30 -12.63
N ASN A 8 -6.32 -0.10 -13.94
CA ASN A 8 -7.13 0.91 -14.60
C ASN A 8 -8.63 0.62 -14.52
N ALA A 9 -9.03 -0.66 -14.50
CA ALA A 9 -10.40 -1.06 -14.21
C ALA A 9 -10.78 -0.75 -12.76
N ALA A 10 -9.92 -1.11 -11.80
CA ALA A 10 -10.16 -0.88 -10.38
C ALA A 10 -10.29 0.62 -10.05
N LYS A 11 -9.42 1.48 -10.58
CA LYS A 11 -9.50 2.96 -10.42
C LYS A 11 -10.87 3.55 -10.75
N LYS A 12 -11.63 2.94 -11.68
CA LYS A 12 -12.96 3.41 -12.08
C LYS A 12 -14.05 3.00 -11.10
N THR A 13 -13.85 1.90 -10.38
CA THR A 13 -14.83 1.30 -9.46
C THR A 13 -14.50 1.50 -7.99
N THR A 14 -13.27 1.93 -7.69
CA THR A 14 -12.81 2.15 -6.31
C THR A 14 -13.62 3.25 -5.65
N ARG A 15 -14.12 2.94 -4.46
CA ARG A 15 -14.68 3.95 -3.57
C ARG A 15 -13.55 4.60 -2.78
N TYR A 16 -13.17 5.80 -3.18
CA TYR A 16 -12.09 6.55 -2.53
C TYR A 16 -12.49 7.01 -1.12
N SER A 17 -11.53 6.97 -0.20
CA SER A 17 -11.77 7.33 1.21
C SER A 17 -11.90 8.84 1.44
N THR A 18 -11.51 9.66 0.46
CA THR A 18 -11.57 11.13 0.51
C THR A 18 -12.52 11.68 -0.55
N THR A 19 -12.97 12.93 -0.37
CA THR A 19 -13.82 13.64 -1.34
C THR A 19 -13.00 14.38 -2.42
N GLU A 20 -11.68 14.33 -2.33
CA GLU A 20 -10.79 14.99 -3.28
C GLU A 20 -10.73 14.23 -4.60
N LYS A 21 -10.28 14.89 -5.67
CA LYS A 21 -10.07 14.22 -6.95
C LYS A 21 -8.97 13.15 -6.78
N PRO A 22 -9.21 11.89 -7.23
CA PRO A 22 -8.21 10.84 -7.15
C PRO A 22 -6.91 11.24 -7.86
N LEU A 23 -5.79 11.01 -7.18
CA LEU A 23 -4.44 11.28 -7.68
C LEU A 23 -3.66 9.97 -7.74
N HIS A 24 -3.20 9.62 -8.94
CA HIS A 24 -2.38 8.44 -9.20
C HIS A 24 -1.20 8.86 -10.09
N GLU A 25 0.01 8.90 -9.53
CA GLU A 25 1.23 9.25 -10.27
C GLU A 25 1.64 8.13 -11.24
N HIS A 26 1.55 6.87 -10.79
CA HIS A 26 1.88 5.70 -11.60
C HIS A 26 1.20 4.43 -11.09
N ASN A 27 1.00 3.43 -11.95
CA ASN A 27 0.40 2.15 -11.56
C ASN A 27 1.26 1.37 -10.57
N ASP A 28 2.58 1.54 -10.62
CA ASP A 28 3.50 0.92 -9.65
C ASP A 28 3.25 1.41 -8.23
N CYS A 29 2.75 2.64 -8.02
CA CYS A 29 2.36 3.12 -6.68
C CYS A 29 1.27 2.24 -6.06
N ILE A 30 0.32 1.78 -6.88
CA ILE A 30 -0.74 0.86 -6.48
C ILE A 30 -0.17 -0.55 -6.24
N ARG A 31 0.78 -0.99 -7.07
CA ARG A 31 1.47 -2.28 -6.86
C ARG A 31 2.27 -2.28 -5.56
N PHE A 32 2.96 -1.20 -5.24
CA PHE A 32 3.66 -1.04 -3.96
C PHE A 32 2.69 -1.13 -2.79
N ALA A 33 1.56 -0.42 -2.86
CA ALA A 33 0.55 -0.51 -1.81
C ALA A 33 -0.05 -1.93 -1.69
N PHE A 34 -0.28 -2.61 -2.82
CA PHE A 34 -0.79 -3.98 -2.84
C PHE A 34 0.18 -4.96 -2.16
N GLU A 35 1.44 -4.96 -2.58
CA GLU A 35 2.47 -5.84 -2.02
C GLU A 35 2.72 -5.56 -0.52
N TRP A 36 2.69 -4.28 -0.13
CA TRP A 36 2.84 -3.92 1.28
C TRP A 36 1.67 -4.42 2.13
N LEU A 37 0.43 -4.28 1.64
CA LEU A 37 -0.78 -4.79 2.31
C LEU A 37 -0.78 -6.32 2.37
N ASP A 38 -0.33 -6.98 1.31
CA ASP A 38 -0.26 -8.44 1.24
C ASP A 38 0.70 -9.02 2.29
N ALA A 39 1.83 -8.37 2.54
CA ALA A 39 2.79 -8.81 3.56
C ALA A 39 2.27 -8.69 5.00
N GLN A 40 1.15 -7.99 5.24
CA GLN A 40 0.63 -7.79 6.59
C GLN A 40 -0.11 -9.03 7.10
N VAL A 41 -0.08 -9.23 8.43
CA VAL A 41 -0.95 -10.22 9.09
C VAL A 41 -2.37 -9.68 9.09
N LYS A 42 -3.29 -10.39 8.43
CA LYS A 42 -4.71 -10.03 8.38
C LYS A 42 -5.44 -10.42 9.68
N THR A 43 -6.38 -9.59 10.11
CA THR A 43 -7.20 -9.78 11.31
C THR A 43 -8.68 -9.94 10.96
N LYS A 44 -9.48 -10.50 11.88
CA LYS A 44 -10.94 -10.66 11.65
C LYS A 44 -11.69 -9.33 11.57
N GLY A 45 -11.21 -8.29 12.25
CA GLY A 45 -11.82 -6.97 12.28
C GLY A 45 -10.85 -5.88 11.83
N CYS A 46 -11.39 -4.73 11.45
CA CYS A 46 -10.63 -3.55 11.08
C CYS A 46 -9.92 -2.92 12.30
N THR A 47 -8.79 -2.29 12.05
CA THR A 47 -8.09 -1.50 13.06
C THR A 47 -8.96 -0.35 13.55
N LYS A 48 -8.82 -0.02 14.84
CA LYS A 48 -9.51 1.14 15.46
C LYS A 48 -8.64 2.40 15.47
N LYS A 49 -7.34 2.25 15.28
CA LYS A 49 -6.38 3.35 15.29
C LYS A 49 -5.86 3.55 13.87
N PRO A 50 -5.90 4.77 13.34
CA PRO A 50 -5.42 5.04 12.00
C PRO A 50 -3.91 4.84 11.94
N HIS A 51 -3.45 4.15 10.90
CA HIS A 51 -2.03 4.11 10.56
C HIS A 51 -1.79 5.05 9.38
N GLN A 52 -0.65 5.74 9.37
CA GLN A 52 -0.22 6.55 8.24
C GLN A 52 0.36 5.65 7.12
N LEU A 53 -0.47 4.74 6.59
CA LEU A 53 -0.03 3.65 5.72
C LEU A 53 0.68 4.17 4.47
N LYS A 54 0.16 5.22 3.83
CA LYS A 54 0.81 5.80 2.64
C LYS A 54 2.27 6.20 2.90
N HIS A 55 2.57 6.75 4.07
CA HIS A 55 3.93 7.17 4.43
C HIS A 55 4.84 5.99 4.79
N LEU A 56 4.27 4.86 5.21
CA LEU A 56 5.03 3.62 5.44
C LEU A 56 5.37 2.95 4.11
N ILE A 57 4.40 2.88 3.21
CA ILE A 57 4.57 2.30 1.86
C ILE A 57 5.53 3.15 1.04
N GLU A 58 5.39 4.48 1.06
CA GLU A 58 6.28 5.41 0.35
C GLU A 58 7.74 5.26 0.79
N ARG A 59 7.97 5.14 2.11
CA ARG A 59 9.32 4.93 2.66
C ARG A 59 9.91 3.58 2.29
N TRP A 60 9.07 2.54 2.28
CA TRP A 60 9.49 1.19 1.92
C TRP A 60 9.82 1.08 0.43
N ALA A 61 8.95 1.60 -0.45
CA ALA A 61 9.14 1.53 -1.90
C ALA A 61 10.08 2.61 -2.47
N GLY A 62 10.33 3.69 -1.71
CA GLY A 62 11.13 4.81 -2.15
C GLY A 62 10.50 5.65 -3.27
N ARG A 63 9.18 5.58 -3.41
CA ARG A 63 8.38 6.36 -4.35
C ARG A 63 7.16 6.90 -3.64
N TYR A 64 6.76 8.13 -4.00
CA TYR A 64 5.50 8.70 -3.55
C TYR A 64 4.32 7.75 -3.77
N VAL A 65 3.48 7.59 -2.73
CA VAL A 65 2.24 6.82 -2.78
C VAL A 65 1.12 7.68 -2.20
N SER A 66 0.03 7.83 -2.95
CA SER A 66 -1.13 8.61 -2.53
C SER A 66 -2.07 7.76 -1.66
N THR A 67 -3.00 8.40 -0.94
CA THR A 67 -4.07 7.68 -0.24
C THR A 67 -4.94 6.88 -1.24
N HIS A 68 -5.23 7.47 -2.40
CA HIS A 68 -6.03 6.83 -3.45
C HIS A 68 -5.37 5.58 -4.01
N ASP A 69 -4.03 5.56 -4.09
CA ASP A 69 -3.30 4.36 -4.49
C ASP A 69 -3.51 3.20 -3.51
N VAL A 70 -3.55 3.52 -2.21
CA VAL A 70 -3.84 2.54 -1.14
C VAL A 70 -5.29 2.06 -1.20
N ASP A 71 -6.25 2.95 -1.48
CA ASP A 71 -7.66 2.57 -1.65
C ASP A 71 -7.85 1.58 -2.79
N VAL A 72 -7.22 1.85 -3.96
CA VAL A 72 -7.29 0.94 -5.11
C VAL A 72 -6.64 -0.40 -4.79
N ALA A 73 -5.46 -0.39 -4.18
CA ALA A 73 -4.77 -1.60 -3.77
C ALA A 73 -5.59 -2.45 -2.79
N ALA A 74 -6.20 -1.82 -1.78
CA ALA A 74 -7.06 -2.48 -0.81
C ALA A 74 -8.29 -3.11 -1.47
N GLN A 75 -8.96 -2.38 -2.37
CA GLN A 75 -10.12 -2.92 -3.09
C GLN A 75 -9.77 -4.10 -4.01
N MET A 76 -8.55 -4.13 -4.56
CA MET A 76 -8.09 -5.23 -5.41
C MET A 76 -7.63 -6.46 -4.62
N HIS A 77 -7.38 -6.33 -3.32
CA HIS A 77 -6.78 -7.40 -2.52
C HIS A 77 -7.86 -8.36 -1.95
N PRO A 78 -7.74 -9.68 -2.16
CA PRO A 78 -8.80 -10.64 -1.80
C PRO A 78 -9.09 -10.71 -0.29
N ASP A 79 -8.06 -10.61 0.55
CA ASP A 79 -8.18 -10.72 2.01
C ASP A 79 -8.19 -9.38 2.76
N ILE A 80 -8.10 -8.25 2.07
CA ILE A 80 -8.11 -6.92 2.72
C ILE A 80 -9.52 -6.34 2.63
N HIS A 81 -10.01 -5.83 3.74
CA HIS A 81 -11.30 -5.16 3.83
C HIS A 81 -11.28 -4.01 4.83
N GLY A 82 -12.28 -3.13 4.72
CA GLY A 82 -12.34 -1.84 5.40
C GLY A 82 -11.99 -0.70 4.45
N ASP A 83 -12.01 0.51 4.97
CA ASP A 83 -11.72 1.74 4.23
C ASP A 83 -10.48 2.41 4.84
N TYR A 84 -9.65 3.09 4.03
CA TYR A 84 -8.50 3.80 4.57
C TYR A 84 -8.92 4.83 5.64
N PRO A 85 -8.20 4.95 6.78
CA PRO A 85 -6.98 4.23 7.18
C PRO A 85 -7.22 2.96 8.04
N TYR A 86 -8.42 2.39 8.02
CA TYR A 86 -8.92 1.35 8.93
C TYR A 86 -9.13 0.00 8.22
N PHE A 87 -8.04 -0.65 7.82
CA PHE A 87 -8.07 -1.99 7.24
C PHE A 87 -8.01 -3.10 8.30
N ASN A 88 -8.34 -4.32 7.90
CA ASN A 88 -8.25 -5.54 8.68
C ASN A 88 -6.81 -6.10 8.80
N ILE A 89 -5.86 -5.24 9.18
CA ILE A 89 -4.46 -5.63 9.40
C ILE A 89 -4.07 -5.53 10.87
N SER A 90 -3.14 -6.38 11.29
CA SER A 90 -2.57 -6.32 12.64
C SER A 90 -1.86 -4.98 12.89
N SER A 91 -2.00 -4.44 14.10
CA SER A 91 -1.21 -3.27 14.53
C SER A 91 0.28 -3.57 14.68
N LYS A 92 0.65 -4.85 14.79
CA LYS A 92 2.03 -5.35 14.71
C LYS A 92 2.39 -5.55 13.25
N LEU A 93 2.82 -4.47 12.61
CA LEU A 93 3.16 -4.44 11.19
C LEU A 93 4.35 -5.36 10.87
N THR A 94 4.32 -5.94 9.68
CA THR A 94 5.41 -6.75 9.10
C THR A 94 6.15 -5.90 8.08
N ASN A 95 7.47 -5.81 8.21
CA ASN A 95 8.34 -5.16 7.23
C ASN A 95 8.42 -6.07 5.99
N PRO A 96 7.82 -5.68 4.85
CA PRO A 96 7.79 -6.55 3.67
C PRO A 96 9.18 -6.71 3.05
N SER A 97 9.46 -7.88 2.48
CA SER A 97 10.71 -8.10 1.73
C SER A 97 10.79 -7.19 0.51
N PHE A 98 11.98 -6.61 0.28
CA PHE A 98 12.25 -5.80 -0.91
C PHE A 98 12.06 -6.58 -2.22
N THR A 99 12.28 -7.89 -2.21
CA THR A 99 12.14 -8.76 -3.39
C THR A 99 10.73 -8.76 -3.97
N ARG A 100 9.71 -8.33 -3.21
CA ARG A 100 8.33 -8.17 -3.69
C ARG A 100 8.18 -7.11 -4.77
N ILE A 101 9.03 -6.09 -4.75
CA ILE A 101 8.93 -4.91 -5.63
C ILE A 101 10.17 -4.69 -6.49
N SER A 102 11.23 -5.47 -6.32
CA SER A 102 12.50 -5.30 -7.04
C SER A 102 12.39 -5.39 -8.57
N GLY A 103 11.30 -5.97 -9.09
CA GLY A 103 11.00 -6.04 -10.53
C GLY A 103 10.20 -4.86 -11.08
N LEU A 104 9.78 -3.91 -10.24
CA LEU A 104 9.01 -2.74 -10.65
C LEU A 104 9.92 -1.59 -11.03
N GLY A 105 9.64 -0.97 -12.18
CA GLY A 105 10.51 0.05 -12.78
C GLY A 105 10.63 1.31 -11.93
N GLU A 106 9.61 1.62 -11.13
CA GLU A 106 9.52 2.86 -10.38
C GLU A 106 10.00 2.77 -8.92
N THR A 107 10.66 1.66 -8.58
CA THR A 107 11.20 1.42 -7.24
C THR A 107 12.38 2.35 -6.94
N TYR A 108 12.36 3.02 -5.78
CA TYR A 108 13.37 4.01 -5.35
C TYR A 108 13.58 5.20 -6.30
N SER A 109 12.65 5.49 -7.20
CA SER A 109 12.82 6.55 -8.20
C SER A 109 12.72 7.98 -7.64
N HIS A 110 12.09 8.18 -6.47
CA HIS A 110 11.95 9.51 -5.86
C HIS A 110 12.84 9.70 -4.63
N ASN A 111 12.99 8.65 -3.81
CA ASN A 111 13.83 8.66 -2.62
C ASN A 111 14.63 7.35 -2.60
N HIS A 112 15.95 7.43 -2.67
CA HIS A 112 16.87 6.29 -2.62
C HIS A 112 16.93 5.62 -1.23
N GLY A 113 15.81 5.13 -0.69
CA GLY A 113 15.76 4.24 0.48
C GLY A 113 16.20 4.81 1.83
N ASP A 114 16.78 6.01 1.88
CA ASP A 114 17.44 6.62 3.05
C ASP A 114 16.53 6.90 4.28
N ARG A 115 15.25 6.53 4.24
CA ARG A 115 14.28 6.80 5.31
C ARG A 115 13.37 5.63 5.67
N HIS A 116 13.71 4.40 5.29
CA HIS A 116 12.93 3.23 5.71
C HIS A 116 13.07 3.00 7.22
N ASP A 117 12.00 3.35 7.96
CA ASP A 117 11.99 3.32 9.42
C ASP A 117 11.58 1.93 9.91
N LEU A 118 12.59 1.05 10.05
CA LEU A 118 12.41 -0.32 10.55
C LEU A 118 11.78 -0.37 11.94
N GLY A 119 11.90 0.69 12.75
CA GLY A 119 11.29 0.78 14.07
C GLY A 119 9.75 0.84 14.07
N LYS A 120 9.13 1.04 12.89
CA LYS A 120 7.67 0.97 12.73
C LYS A 120 7.14 -0.46 12.57
N TYR A 121 8.02 -1.44 12.42
CA TYR A 121 7.66 -2.82 12.16
C TYR A 121 8.02 -3.71 13.36
N SER A 122 7.20 -4.72 13.60
CA SER A 122 7.39 -5.67 14.69
C SER A 122 8.29 -6.84 14.33
N LYS A 123 8.40 -7.12 13.04
CA LYS A 123 9.20 -8.19 12.44
C LYS A 123 9.43 -7.88 10.96
N SER A 124 10.41 -8.54 10.35
CA SER A 124 10.54 -8.66 8.90
C SER A 124 9.92 -9.97 8.43
N GLU A 125 9.51 -10.00 7.16
CA GLU A 125 9.08 -11.21 6.46
C GLU A 125 10.16 -12.30 6.40
#